data_AF-A0A932WGP6-F1
#
_entry.id   AF-A0A932WGP6-F1
#
_cell.length_a   1.000
_cell.length_b   1.000
_cell.length_c   1.000
_cell.angle_alpha   90.00
_cell.angle_beta   90.00
_cell.angle_gamma   90.00
#
_symmetry.space_group_name_H-M   'P 1'
#
loop_
_entity.id
_entity.type
_entity.pdbx_description
1 polymer ?
#
loop_
_entity_poly.entity_id
_entity_poly.type
_entity_poly.pdbx_seq_one_letter_code
_entity_poly.pdbx_strand_id
1 'polypeptide(L)'
;MEEVRRSAAERGVSQQAIYFQNESIEHNKQAENWQKATIGVAVILILYAAISATLHKWDWIEPKDTYEGYQLGLSKILVFSVLAYLLFLSARNFLSHKHNAIVNKHRQNALLTFNALVNAAGGQAPQDVVLTYAAACIFSPQETGYTKGSSGQADMPTNIIQALPKIIAEK
;
A
#
# COMPACT_ATOMS: atom_id res chain seq x y z
N MET A 1 6.20 37.38 -17.20
CA MET A 1 7.13 36.39 -16.60
C MET A 1 6.45 35.60 -15.48
N GLU A 2 5.77 36.27 -14.55
CA GLU A 2 5.14 35.66 -13.38
C GLU A 2 3.94 34.74 -13.72
N GLU A 3 3.06 35.17 -14.63
CA GLU A 3 1.94 34.33 -15.12
C GLU A 3 2.39 33.07 -15.86
N VAL A 4 3.50 33.14 -16.61
CA VAL A 4 4.07 31.99 -17.32
C VAL A 4 4.63 30.97 -16.31
N ARG A 5 5.30 31.44 -15.25
CA ARG A 5 5.77 30.59 -14.14
C ARG A 5 4.61 29.97 -13.37
N ARG A 6 3.56 30.75 -13.09
CA ARG A 6 2.34 30.26 -12.40
C ARG A 6 1.61 29.21 -13.23
N SER A 7 1.38 29.46 -14.52
CA SER A 7 0.75 28.50 -15.43
C SER A 7 1.60 27.24 -15.63
N ALA A 8 2.93 27.35 -15.65
CA ALA A 8 3.84 26.21 -15.70
C ALA A 8 3.80 25.38 -14.39
N ALA A 9 3.71 26.04 -13.24
CA ALA A 9 3.57 25.37 -11.94
C ALA A 9 2.22 24.66 -11.81
N GLU A 10 1.11 25.31 -12.20
CA GLU A 10 -0.23 24.71 -12.23
C GLU A 10 -0.30 23.48 -13.16
N ARG A 11 0.33 23.59 -14.35
CA ARG A 11 0.47 22.46 -15.28
C ARG A 11 1.36 21.34 -14.71
N GLY A 12 2.42 21.68 -13.96
CA GLY A 12 3.27 20.70 -13.30
C GLY A 12 2.54 19.92 -12.20
N VAL A 13 1.79 20.62 -11.33
CA VAL A 13 1.02 20.01 -10.23
C VAL A 13 -0.10 19.11 -10.78
N SER A 14 -0.84 19.57 -11.79
CA SER A 14 -1.87 18.76 -12.44
C SER A 14 -1.30 17.54 -13.15
N GLN A 15 -0.15 17.66 -13.82
CA GLN A 15 0.52 16.51 -14.43
C GLN A 15 0.96 15.48 -13.38
N GLN A 16 1.53 15.92 -12.25
CA GLN A 16 1.89 15.02 -11.14
C GLN A 16 0.66 14.33 -10.54
N ALA A 17 -0.46 15.05 -10.40
CA ALA A 17 -1.71 14.45 -9.95
C ALA A 17 -2.19 13.33 -10.90
N ILE A 18 -2.05 13.51 -12.22
CA ILE A 18 -2.36 12.48 -13.21
C ILE A 18 -1.43 11.26 -13.08
N TYR A 19 -0.13 11.46 -12.86
CA TYR A 19 0.81 10.35 -12.61
C TYR A 19 0.41 9.53 -11.38
N PHE A 20 0.13 10.18 -10.25
CA PHE A 20 -0.33 9.48 -9.04
C PHE A 20 -1.69 8.80 -9.22
N GLN A 21 -2.58 9.38 -10.02
CA GLN A 21 -3.84 8.73 -10.39
C GLN A 21 -3.59 7.42 -11.15
N ASN A 22 -2.75 7.46 -12.18
CA ASN A 22 -2.44 6.29 -13.00
C ASN A 22 -1.77 5.19 -12.17
N GLU A 23 -0.82 5.56 -11.31
CA GLU A 23 -0.15 4.62 -10.39
C GLU A 23 -1.15 4.02 -9.39
N SER A 24 -2.10 4.81 -8.89
CA SER A 24 -3.18 4.32 -8.01
C SER A 24 -4.05 3.29 -8.71
N ILE A 25 -4.45 3.55 -9.97
CA ILE A 25 -5.26 2.64 -10.77
C ILE A 25 -4.50 1.33 -11.05
N GLU A 26 -3.23 1.43 -11.45
CA GLU A 26 -2.40 0.26 -11.76
C GLU A 26 -2.17 -0.62 -10.52
N HIS A 27 -1.83 -0.02 -9.38
CA HIS A 27 -1.75 -0.76 -8.12
C HIS A 27 -3.09 -1.34 -7.68
N ASN A 28 -4.21 -0.65 -7.90
CA ASN A 28 -5.52 -1.21 -7.57
C ASN A 28 -5.85 -2.43 -8.45
N LYS A 29 -5.52 -2.39 -9.74
CA LYS A 29 -5.66 -3.52 -10.67
C LYS A 29 -4.76 -4.69 -10.28
N GLN A 30 -3.50 -4.43 -9.93
CA GLN A 30 -2.59 -5.46 -9.44
C GLN A 30 -3.08 -6.07 -8.13
N ALA A 31 -3.63 -5.27 -7.21
CA ALA A 31 -4.25 -5.78 -6.00
C ALA A 31 -5.40 -6.73 -6.33
N GLU A 32 -6.31 -6.38 -7.24
CA GLU A 32 -7.41 -7.28 -7.64
C GLU A 32 -6.90 -8.61 -8.23
N ASN A 33 -5.82 -8.57 -9.00
CA ASN A 33 -5.17 -9.79 -9.50
C ASN A 33 -4.58 -10.65 -8.37
N TRP A 34 -3.87 -10.03 -7.42
CA TRP A 34 -3.33 -10.72 -6.25
C TRP A 34 -4.42 -11.25 -5.31
N GLN A 35 -5.58 -10.58 -5.24
CA GLN A 35 -6.75 -11.08 -4.51
C GLN A 35 -7.26 -12.38 -5.14
N LYS A 36 -7.43 -12.40 -6.47
CA LYS A 36 -7.84 -13.60 -7.21
C LYS A 36 -6.82 -14.73 -7.04
N ALA A 37 -5.51 -14.42 -7.09
CA ALA A 37 -4.45 -15.39 -6.85
C ALA A 37 -4.53 -15.97 -5.42
N THR A 38 -4.70 -15.12 -4.41
CA THR A 38 -4.89 -15.53 -3.01
C THR A 38 -6.08 -16.49 -2.86
N ILE A 39 -7.23 -16.15 -3.46
CA ILE A 39 -8.42 -17.01 -3.45
C ILE A 39 -8.14 -18.35 -4.14
N GLY A 40 -7.49 -18.32 -5.31
CA GLY A 40 -7.13 -19.53 -6.05
C GLY A 40 -6.21 -20.47 -5.26
N VAL A 41 -5.15 -19.92 -4.64
CA VAL A 41 -4.23 -20.69 -3.80
C VAL A 41 -4.95 -21.24 -2.56
N ALA A 42 -5.85 -20.48 -1.95
CA ALA A 42 -6.65 -20.97 -0.81
C ALA A 42 -7.53 -22.16 -1.20
N VAL A 43 -8.20 -22.09 -2.36
CA VAL A 43 -9.00 -23.21 -2.89
C VAL A 43 -8.11 -24.44 -3.14
N ILE A 44 -6.95 -24.26 -3.77
CA ILE A 44 -5.98 -25.34 -4.01
C ILE A 44 -5.53 -25.97 -2.69
N LEU A 45 -5.23 -25.17 -1.66
CA LEU A 45 -4.83 -25.65 -0.34
C LEU A 45 -5.94 -26.51 0.31
N ILE A 46 -7.19 -26.05 0.23
CA ILE A 46 -8.35 -26.79 0.77
C ILE A 46 -8.55 -28.11 0.02
N LEU A 47 -8.49 -28.09 -1.31
CA LEU A 47 -8.59 -29.30 -2.14
C LEU A 47 -7.45 -30.28 -1.84
N TYR A 48 -6.22 -29.77 -1.74
CA TYR A 48 -5.06 -30.56 -1.37
C TYR A 48 -5.23 -31.23 0.00
N ALA A 49 -5.69 -30.48 1.01
CA ALA A 49 -5.95 -31.01 2.34
C ALA A 49 -7.03 -32.10 2.32
N ALA A 50 -8.13 -31.87 1.60
CA ALA A 50 -9.22 -32.85 1.47
C ALA A 50 -8.77 -34.13 0.77
N ILE A 51 -8.08 -34.02 -0.37
CA ILE A 51 -7.52 -35.16 -1.10
C ILE A 51 -6.54 -35.90 -0.19
N SER A 52 -5.59 -35.19 0.41
CA SER A 52 -4.55 -35.75 1.27
C SER A 52 -5.11 -36.54 2.47
N ALA A 53 -6.25 -36.10 3.02
CA ALA A 53 -6.97 -36.80 4.09
C ALA A 53 -7.66 -38.09 3.62
N THR A 54 -8.11 -38.15 2.36
CA THR A 54 -8.77 -39.33 1.78
C THR A 54 -7.81 -40.34 1.16
N LEU A 55 -6.56 -39.94 0.84
CA LEU A 55 -5.57 -40.78 0.16
C LEU A 55 -5.21 -42.09 0.89
N HIS A 56 -5.30 -42.14 2.23
CA HIS A 56 -5.05 -43.38 2.99
C HIS A 56 -6.11 -44.46 2.72
N LYS A 57 -7.31 -44.11 2.26
CA LYS A 57 -8.40 -45.07 2.00
C LYS A 57 -8.27 -45.84 0.69
N TRP A 58 -7.22 -45.60 -0.08
CA TRP A 58 -7.05 -46.21 -1.39
C TRP A 58 -5.88 -47.21 -1.32
N ASP A 59 -6.18 -48.49 -1.49
CA ASP A 59 -5.29 -49.65 -1.29
C ASP A 59 -3.96 -49.61 -2.07
N TRP A 60 -3.85 -48.76 -3.10
CA TRP A 60 -2.64 -48.58 -3.91
C TRP A 60 -1.59 -47.61 -3.34
N ILE A 61 -1.95 -46.78 -2.34
CA ILE A 61 -1.12 -45.72 -1.73
C ILE A 61 -0.94 -45.99 -0.22
N GLU A 62 -1.52 -47.08 0.29
CA GLU A 62 -1.34 -47.50 1.67
C GLU A 62 0.15 -47.83 1.92
N PRO A 63 0.80 -47.20 2.92
CA PRO A 63 2.18 -47.52 3.26
C PRO A 63 2.26 -48.98 3.71
N LYS A 64 3.12 -49.77 3.05
CA LYS A 64 3.32 -51.18 3.42
C LYS A 64 4.33 -51.32 4.56
N ASP A 65 5.14 -50.28 4.78
CA ASP A 65 6.13 -50.21 5.84
C ASP A 65 6.13 -48.85 6.56
N THR A 66 6.64 -48.83 7.79
CA THR A 66 6.74 -47.65 8.65
C THR A 66 7.58 -46.54 8.00
N TYR A 67 8.64 -46.91 7.26
CA TYR A 67 9.48 -45.97 6.53
C TYR A 67 8.71 -45.25 5.40
N GLU A 68 7.92 -45.98 4.62
CA GLU A 68 7.07 -45.40 3.56
C GLU A 68 6.03 -44.44 4.14
N GLY A 69 5.48 -44.76 5.32
CA GLY A 69 4.54 -43.90 6.03
C GLY A 69 5.16 -42.56 6.45
N TYR A 70 6.39 -42.59 6.96
CA TYR A 70 7.14 -41.37 7.28
C TYR A 70 7.46 -40.54 6.04
N GLN A 71 7.90 -41.17 4.95
CA GLN A 71 8.22 -40.48 3.69
C GLN A 71 6.97 -39.81 3.10
N LEU A 72 5.83 -40.52 3.06
CA LEU A 72 4.55 -39.98 2.62
C LEU A 72 4.11 -38.81 3.50
N GLY A 73 4.19 -38.94 4.83
CA GLY A 73 3.86 -37.86 5.76
C GLY A 73 4.73 -36.61 5.56
N LEU A 74 6.04 -36.79 5.43
CA LEU A 74 6.98 -35.69 5.22
C LEU A 74 6.72 -34.96 3.90
N SER A 75 6.47 -35.70 2.81
CA SER A 75 6.14 -35.10 1.51
C SER A 75 4.86 -34.26 1.58
N LYS A 76 3.85 -34.71 2.34
CA LYS A 76 2.60 -33.96 2.54
C LYS A 76 2.81 -32.66 3.28
N ILE A 77 3.61 -32.70 4.34
CA ILE A 77 3.97 -31.50 5.12
C ILE A 77 4.74 -30.51 4.26
N LEU A 78 5.69 -30.98 3.44
CA LEU A 78 6.46 -30.12 2.54
C LEU A 78 5.56 -29.39 1.55
N VAL A 79 4.68 -30.13 0.84
CA VAL A 79 3.76 -29.52 -0.14
C VAL A 79 2.80 -28.55 0.54
N PHE A 80 2.23 -28.93 1.70
CA PHE A 80 1.37 -28.05 2.48
C PHE A 80 2.08 -26.75 2.88
N SER A 81 3.34 -26.86 3.34
CA SER A 81 4.15 -25.71 3.75
C SER A 81 4.42 -24.75 2.60
N VAL A 82 4.72 -25.28 1.41
CA VAL A 82 4.94 -24.47 0.19
C VAL A 82 3.64 -23.75 -0.21
N LEU A 83 2.51 -24.45 -0.22
CA LEU A 83 1.21 -23.84 -0.55
C LEU A 83 0.79 -22.77 0.46
N ALA A 84 0.99 -23.04 1.76
CA ALA A 84 0.73 -22.07 2.82
C ALA A 84 1.61 -20.82 2.68
N TYR A 85 2.89 -20.99 2.34
CA TYR A 85 3.80 -19.88 2.07
C TYR A 85 3.36 -19.06 0.85
N LEU A 86 2.96 -19.72 -0.24
CA LEU A 86 2.44 -19.04 -1.44
C LEU A 86 1.15 -18.26 -1.14
N LEU A 87 0.26 -18.81 -0.31
CA LEU A 87 -0.94 -18.11 0.14
C LEU A 87 -0.58 -16.84 0.92
N PHE A 88 0.36 -16.97 1.87
CA PHE A 88 0.85 -15.85 2.66
C PHE A 88 1.49 -14.77 1.79
N LEU A 89 2.34 -15.15 0.83
CA LEU A 89 2.99 -14.23 -0.10
C LEU A 89 1.95 -13.48 -0.97
N SER A 90 0.97 -14.21 -1.50
CA SER A 90 -0.11 -13.63 -2.31
C SER A 90 -0.94 -12.62 -1.52
N ALA A 91 -1.28 -12.96 -0.27
CA ALA A 91 -1.99 -12.07 0.64
C ALA A 91 -1.16 -10.82 0.97
N ARG A 92 0.14 -10.95 1.24
CA ARG A 92 1.03 -9.80 1.46
C ARG A 92 1.12 -8.88 0.25
N ASN A 93 1.22 -9.44 -0.95
CA ASN A 93 1.25 -8.63 -2.18
C ASN A 93 -0.06 -7.86 -2.39
N PHE A 94 -1.21 -8.50 -2.14
CA PHE A 94 -2.52 -7.83 -2.16
C PHE A 94 -2.55 -6.61 -1.23
N LEU A 95 -2.14 -6.80 0.04
CA LEU A 95 -2.11 -5.73 1.03
C LEU A 95 -1.18 -4.58 0.62
N SER A 96 0.02 -4.91 0.13
CA SER A 96 1.00 -3.93 -0.34
C SER A 96 0.46 -3.07 -1.50
N HIS A 97 -0.13 -3.71 -2.51
CA HIS A 97 -0.71 -2.97 -3.64
C HIS A 97 -1.93 -2.13 -3.23
N LYS A 98 -2.78 -2.60 -2.31
CA LYS A 98 -3.88 -1.78 -1.78
C LYS A 98 -3.39 -0.57 -1.00
N HIS A 99 -2.35 -0.73 -0.19
CA HIS A 99 -1.71 0.38 0.50
C HIS A 99 -1.21 1.45 -0.49
N ASN A 100 -0.40 1.04 -1.46
CA ASN A 100 0.16 1.97 -2.45
C ASN A 100 -0.94 2.65 -3.28
N ALA A 101 -1.99 1.91 -3.65
CA ALA A 101 -3.12 2.49 -4.37
C ALA A 101 -3.80 3.63 -3.57
N ILE A 102 -3.99 3.45 -2.26
CA ILE A 102 -4.61 4.45 -1.39
C ILE A 102 -3.69 5.66 -1.18
N VAL A 103 -2.41 5.43 -0.91
CA VAL A 103 -1.42 6.50 -0.73
C VAL A 103 -1.32 7.36 -1.99
N ASN A 104 -1.25 6.75 -3.17
CA ASN A 104 -1.21 7.48 -4.43
C ASN A 104 -2.52 8.23 -4.71
N LYS A 105 -3.68 7.65 -4.37
CA LYS A 105 -4.97 8.35 -4.47
C LYS A 105 -5.04 9.57 -3.54
N HIS A 106 -4.50 9.45 -2.33
CA HIS A 106 -4.40 10.58 -1.41
C HIS A 106 -3.53 11.69 -2.00
N ARG A 107 -2.33 11.36 -2.50
CA ARG A 107 -1.41 12.31 -3.15
C ARG A 107 -2.05 13.02 -4.33
N GLN A 108 -2.75 12.28 -5.19
CA GLN A 108 -3.54 12.86 -6.27
C GLN A 108 -4.54 13.90 -5.74
N ASN A 109 -5.39 13.51 -4.80
CA ASN A 109 -6.43 14.38 -4.28
C ASN A 109 -5.85 15.64 -3.63
N ALA A 110 -4.77 15.49 -2.87
CA ALA A 110 -4.11 16.60 -2.20
C ALA A 110 -3.47 17.58 -3.21
N LEU A 111 -2.83 17.08 -4.28
CA LEU A 111 -2.30 17.91 -5.38
C LEU A 111 -3.41 18.67 -6.13
N LEU A 112 -4.58 18.05 -6.35
CA LEU A 112 -5.71 18.73 -6.99
C LEU A 112 -6.25 19.88 -6.14
N THR A 113 -6.22 19.74 -4.81
CA THR A 113 -6.64 20.80 -3.86
C THR A 113 -5.54 21.81 -3.52
N PHE A 114 -4.30 21.54 -3.91
CA PHE A 114 -3.12 22.32 -3.51
C PHE A 114 -3.20 23.79 -3.95
N ASN A 115 -3.55 24.02 -5.22
CA ASN A 115 -3.65 25.39 -5.75
C ASN A 115 -4.75 26.20 -5.04
N ALA A 116 -5.86 25.55 -4.66
CA ALA A 116 -6.93 26.22 -3.92
C ALA A 116 -6.46 26.65 -2.52
N LEU A 117 -5.70 25.80 -1.82
CA LEU A 117 -5.12 26.11 -0.50
C LEU A 117 -4.12 27.26 -0.57
N VAL A 118 -3.20 27.21 -1.55
CA VAL A 118 -2.16 28.22 -1.76
C VAL A 118 -2.77 29.58 -2.13
N ASN A 119 -3.78 29.59 -3.00
CA ASN A 119 -4.45 30.83 -3.42
C ASN A 119 -5.31 31.45 -2.29
N ALA A 120 -5.83 30.63 -1.36
CA ALA A 120 -6.62 31.10 -0.23
C ALA A 120 -5.79 31.77 0.89
N ALA A 121 -4.47 31.55 0.93
CA ALA A 121 -3.60 31.99 2.02
C ALA A 121 -3.40 33.52 2.12
N GLY A 122 -3.69 34.28 1.06
CA GLY A 122 -3.73 35.75 1.08
C GLY A 122 -2.42 36.43 1.50
N GLY A 123 -1.44 36.51 0.59
CA GLY A 123 -0.14 37.17 0.81
C GLY A 123 1.05 36.21 0.71
N GLN A 124 2.26 36.72 0.43
CA GLN A 124 3.44 35.87 0.14
C GLN A 124 3.92 35.07 1.37
N ALA A 125 4.04 35.71 2.54
CA ALA A 125 4.47 35.04 3.77
C ALA A 125 3.56 33.87 4.21
N PRO A 126 2.21 34.01 4.29
CA PRO A 126 1.33 32.89 4.62
C PRO A 126 1.30 31.82 3.50
N GLN A 127 1.51 32.21 2.24
CA GLN A 127 1.58 31.28 1.11
C GLN A 127 2.76 30.31 1.22
N ASP A 128 3.95 30.79 1.59
CA ASP A 128 5.16 29.95 1.73
C ASP A 128 5.03 28.94 2.87
N VAL A 129 4.37 29.33 3.97
CA VAL A 129 4.09 28.44 5.10
C VAL A 129 3.09 27.35 4.68
N VAL A 130 2.00 27.73 4.01
CA VAL A 130 1.01 26.78 3.47
C VAL A 130 1.64 25.84 2.46
N LEU A 131 2.51 26.34 1.58
CA LEU A 131 3.24 25.55 0.58
C LEU A 131 4.09 24.47 1.25
N THR A 132 4.92 24.88 2.22
CA THR A 132 5.83 23.98 2.95
C THR A 132 5.05 22.91 3.72
N TYR A 133 3.98 23.33 4.40
CA TYR A 133 3.13 22.43 5.17
C TYR A 133 2.36 21.45 4.29
N ALA A 134 1.73 21.94 3.22
CA ALA A 134 1.02 21.10 2.27
C ALA A 134 1.96 20.10 1.59
N ALA A 135 3.17 20.51 1.21
CA ALA A 135 4.18 19.60 0.67
C ALA A 135 4.54 18.50 1.69
N ALA A 136 4.72 18.84 2.97
CA ALA A 136 4.97 17.86 4.01
C ALA A 136 3.82 16.86 4.16
N CYS A 137 2.56 17.31 4.15
CA CYS A 137 1.39 16.43 4.25
C CYS A 137 1.19 15.53 3.02
N ILE A 138 1.50 16.03 1.81
CA ILE A 138 1.36 15.27 0.56
C ILE A 138 2.40 14.15 0.49
N PHE A 139 3.64 14.43 0.87
CA PHE A 139 4.77 13.52 0.65
C PHE A 139 5.20 12.73 1.88
N SER A 140 4.65 13.01 3.05
CA SER A 140 4.93 12.21 4.25
C SER A 140 4.51 10.74 4.05
N PRO A 141 5.21 9.79 4.69
CA PRO A 141 4.73 8.42 4.79
C PRO A 141 3.36 8.40 5.48
N GLN A 142 2.36 7.81 4.83
CA GLN A 142 1.04 7.62 5.41
C GLN A 142 0.79 6.15 5.64
N GLU A 143 0.38 5.78 6.84
CA GLU A 143 -0.10 4.44 7.11
C GLU A 143 -1.54 4.28 6.62
N THR A 144 -1.88 3.07 6.20
CA THR A 144 -3.25 2.73 5.82
C THR A 144 -3.70 1.49 6.58
N GLY A 145 -5.00 1.20 6.61
CA GLY A 145 -5.49 -0.05 7.19
C GLY A 145 -4.94 -1.35 6.55
N TYR A 146 -4.24 -1.24 5.42
CA TYR A 146 -3.60 -2.37 4.72
C TYR A 146 -2.15 -2.62 5.15
N THR A 147 -1.55 -1.75 5.97
CA THR A 147 -0.23 -1.94 6.56
C THR A 147 -0.37 -2.20 8.06
N LYS A 148 0.14 -3.34 8.55
CA LYS A 148 0.30 -3.59 9.99
C LYS A 148 1.77 -3.42 10.35
N GLY A 149 2.12 -2.29 10.95
CA GLY A 149 3.47 -2.05 11.46
C GLY A 149 3.67 -0.58 11.83
N SER A 150 3.91 -0.36 13.13
CA SER A 150 4.21 0.90 13.85
C SER A 150 3.12 1.97 13.86
N SER A 151 2.34 1.97 14.94
CA SER A 151 1.84 3.19 15.60
C SER A 151 3.02 4.11 16.01
N GLY A 152 3.79 4.57 15.03
CA GLY A 152 4.70 5.69 15.10
C GLY A 152 3.92 6.83 14.51
N GLN A 153 3.42 7.68 15.40
CA GLN A 153 2.92 9.01 15.11
C GLN A 153 3.69 9.56 13.90
N ALA A 154 2.99 9.86 12.80
CA ALA A 154 3.60 10.65 11.73
C ALA A 154 4.22 11.85 12.44
N ASP A 155 5.55 11.92 12.48
CA ASP A 155 6.30 13.03 13.05
C ASP A 155 5.94 14.23 12.18
N MET A 156 4.82 14.86 12.50
CA MET A 156 4.49 16.18 12.02
C MET A 156 5.70 17.02 12.40
N PRO A 157 6.35 17.70 11.45
CA PRO A 157 7.56 18.45 11.74
C PRO A 157 7.26 19.38 12.92
N THR A 158 7.91 19.13 14.05
CA THR A 158 7.80 19.86 15.32
C THR A 158 8.07 21.37 15.16
N ASN A 159 8.53 21.79 13.98
CA ASN A 159 8.66 23.17 13.51
C ASN A 159 7.36 24.01 13.52
N ILE A 160 6.17 23.41 13.58
CA ILE A 160 4.90 24.18 13.61
C ILE A 160 4.79 25.03 14.89
N ILE A 161 5.26 24.51 16.03
CA ILE A 161 5.23 25.24 17.30
C ILE A 161 6.28 26.37 17.31
N GLN A 162 7.37 26.23 16.54
CA GLN A 162 8.44 27.23 16.45
C GLN A 162 8.20 28.31 15.38
N ALA A 163 7.40 28.04 14.34
CA ALA A 163 7.12 29.01 13.28
C ALA A 163 6.01 30.01 13.63
N LEU A 164 5.03 29.61 14.45
CA LEU A 164 3.94 30.48 14.93
C LEU A 164 4.41 31.75 15.65
N PRO A 165 5.37 31.71 16.61
CA PRO A 165 5.81 32.92 17.31
C PRO A 165 6.56 33.90 16.39
N LYS A 166 7.19 33.44 15.31
CA LYS A 166 7.91 34.31 14.36
C LYS A 166 6.97 35.18 13.53
N ILE A 167 5.80 34.65 13.18
CA ILE A 167 4.78 35.36 12.38
C ILE A 167 4.04 36.40 13.24
N ILE A 168 3.91 36.16 14.55
CA ILE A 168 3.25 37.09 15.49
C ILE A 168 4.20 38.26 15.85
N ALA A 169 5.52 38.06 15.78
CA ALA A 169 6.52 39.07 16.14
C ALA A 169 6.85 40.08 15.03
N GLU A 170 6.43 39.84 13.78
CA GLU A 170 6.65 40.75 12.64
C GLU A 170 5.44 41.69 12.35
N LYS A 171 4.53 41.86 13.31
CA LYS A 171 3.45 42.85 13.25
C LYS A 171 3.74 44.03 14.17
#